data_AF-C4REM6-F1
#
_entry.id   AF-C4REM6-F1
#
_cell.length_a   1.000
_cell.length_b   1.000
_cell.length_c   1.000
_cell.angle_alpha   90.00
_cell.angle_beta   90.00
_cell.angle_gamma   90.00
#
_symmetry.space_group_name_H-M   'P 1'
#
loop_
_entity.id
_entity.type
_entity.pdbx_description
1 polymer ?
#
loop_
_entity_poly.entity_id
_entity_poly.type
_entity_poly.pdbx_seq_one_letter_code
_entity_poly.pdbx_strand_id
1 'polypeptide(L)'
;MMAELILLANPTEIRFRSDGTSVAVDFDSIADLKSWLHLAGLNDPDMLTGEHDGTTDDGRPYRQMNAYPTWHGWEFYASATEYTDAPALDASTADRLAALAVA
;
A
#
# COMPACT_ATOMS: atom_id res chain seq x y z
N MET A 1 -14.48 13.42 3.73
CA MET A 1 -14.60 12.22 2.87
C MET A 1 -13.33 11.84 2.11
N MET A 2 -12.69 12.70 1.29
CA MET A 2 -11.40 12.35 0.62
C MET A 2 -10.29 11.94 1.60
N ALA A 3 -10.00 12.79 2.59
CA ALA A 3 -8.99 12.50 3.60
C ALA A 3 -9.34 11.28 4.48
N GLU A 4 -10.62 11.03 4.72
CA GLU A 4 -11.07 9.92 5.56
C GLU A 4 -10.76 8.56 4.93
N LEU A 5 -11.01 8.39 3.63
CA LEU A 5 -10.74 7.12 2.92
C LEU A 5 -9.24 6.82 2.83
N ILE A 6 -8.41 7.84 2.63
CA ILE A 6 -6.96 7.68 2.64
C ILE A 6 -6.49 7.34 4.07
N LEU A 7 -6.93 8.10 5.09
CA LEU A 7 -6.52 7.87 6.48
C LEU A 7 -7.02 6.53 7.04
N LEU A 8 -8.19 6.04 6.60
CA LEU A 8 -8.72 4.73 7.00
C LEU A 8 -7.86 3.58 6.52
N ALA A 9 -7.15 3.75 5.41
CA ALA A 9 -6.20 2.76 4.89
C ALA A 9 -4.83 2.82 5.59
N ASN A 10 -4.70 3.65 6.64
CA ASN A 10 -3.52 3.79 7.48
C ASN A 10 -2.19 3.89 6.70
N PRO A 11 -2.06 4.88 5.79
CA PRO A 11 -0.87 5.05 4.98
C PRO A 11 0.33 5.34 5.88
N THR A 12 1.48 4.81 5.50
CA THR A 12 2.75 5.06 6.19
C THR A 12 3.23 6.49 5.92
N GLU A 13 2.91 7.05 4.75
CA GLU A 13 3.23 8.43 4.41
C GLU A 13 2.25 9.03 3.40
N ILE A 14 1.98 10.33 3.54
CA ILE A 14 1.24 11.14 2.56
C ILE A 14 2.06 12.40 2.25
N ARG A 15 2.41 12.60 0.99
CA ARG A 15 3.15 13.79 0.51
C ARG A 15 2.38 14.51 -0.58
N PHE A 16 2.07 15.78 -0.38
CA PHE A 16 1.56 16.66 -1.42
C PHE A 16 2.73 17.19 -2.25
N ARG A 17 2.66 17.04 -3.58
CA ARG A 17 3.71 17.53 -4.48
C ARG A 17 3.56 19.04 -4.70
N SER A 18 4.66 19.69 -5.09
CA SER A 18 4.71 21.14 -5.30
C SER A 18 3.90 21.63 -6.50
N ASP A 19 3.40 20.72 -7.35
CA ASP A 19 2.49 21.03 -8.45
C ASP A 19 1.08 21.41 -7.98
N GLY A 20 0.73 21.13 -6.72
CA GLY A 20 -0.56 21.45 -6.13
C GLY A 20 -1.72 20.60 -6.63
N THR A 21 -1.45 19.58 -7.45
CA THR A 21 -2.46 18.69 -8.07
C THR A 21 -2.15 17.21 -7.89
N SER A 22 -0.98 16.88 -7.36
CA SER A 22 -0.54 15.50 -7.18
C SER A 22 -0.27 15.15 -5.71
N VAL A 23 -0.61 13.91 -5.36
CA VAL A 23 -0.39 13.34 -4.03
C VAL A 23 0.39 12.05 -4.17
N ALA A 24 1.45 11.87 -3.38
CA ALA A 24 2.09 10.57 -3.20
C ALA A 24 1.62 9.95 -1.88
N VAL A 25 1.27 8.66 -1.92
CA VAL A 25 0.79 7.91 -0.76
C VAL A 25 1.53 6.59 -0.69
N ASP A 26 2.15 6.33 0.45
CA ASP A 26 2.85 5.08 0.71
C ASP A 26 2.01 4.23 1.67
N PHE A 27 1.88 2.94 1.37
CA PHE A 27 1.18 1.95 2.18
C PHE A 27 2.17 0.94 2.77
N ASP A 28 1.81 0.35 3.90
CA ASP A 28 2.63 -0.65 4.59
C ASP A 28 2.69 -1.97 3.82
N SER A 29 1.58 -2.35 3.17
CA SER A 29 1.48 -3.57 2.39
C SER A 29 0.79 -3.37 1.04
N ILE A 30 1.08 -4.27 0.09
CA ILE A 30 0.41 -4.33 -1.21
C ILE A 30 -1.08 -4.64 -1.02
N ALA A 31 -1.42 -5.43 0.00
CA ALA A 31 -2.81 -5.73 0.35
C ALA A 31 -3.58 -4.47 0.78
N ASP A 32 -2.96 -3.59 1.56
CA ASP A 32 -3.57 -2.32 1.99
C ASP A 32 -3.78 -1.37 0.81
N LEU A 33 -2.77 -1.24 -0.06
CA LEU A 33 -2.89 -0.46 -1.29
C LEU A 33 -4.05 -0.97 -2.16
N LYS A 34 -4.13 -2.29 -2.39
CA LYS A 34 -5.22 -2.89 -3.18
C LYS A 34 -6.59 -2.68 -2.52
N SER A 35 -6.66 -2.80 -1.20
CA SER A 35 -7.89 -2.58 -0.44
C SER A 35 -8.35 -1.13 -0.54
N TRP A 36 -7.43 -0.17 -0.41
CA TRP A 36 -7.71 1.25 -0.61
C TRP A 36 -8.24 1.53 -2.02
N LEU A 37 -7.57 1.03 -3.06
CA LEU A 37 -8.02 1.18 -4.45
C LEU A 37 -9.44 0.64 -4.63
N HIS A 38 -9.73 -0.53 -4.09
CA HIS A 38 -11.05 -1.15 -4.20
C HIS A 38 -12.13 -0.33 -3.46
N LEU A 39 -11.88 0.06 -2.22
CA LEU A 39 -12.82 0.82 -1.39
C LEU A 39 -13.09 2.23 -1.95
N ALA A 40 -12.10 2.85 -2.57
CA ALA A 40 -12.23 4.14 -3.23
C ALA A 40 -12.86 4.04 -4.64
N GLY A 41 -13.09 2.83 -5.15
CA GLY A 41 -13.59 2.61 -6.52
C GLY A 41 -12.59 3.04 -7.60
N LEU A 42 -11.29 2.96 -7.30
CA LEU A 42 -10.17 3.36 -8.15
C LEU A 42 -9.51 2.19 -8.89
N ASN A 43 -10.14 1.02 -8.89
CA ASN A 43 -9.66 -0.20 -9.52
C ASN A 43 -10.09 -0.34 -10.99
N ASP A 44 -10.02 0.77 -11.74
CA ASP A 44 -10.34 0.80 -13.17
C ASP A 44 -9.42 -0.17 -13.94
N PRO A 45 -9.93 -0.97 -14.90
CA PRO A 45 -9.10 -1.85 -15.73
C PRO A 45 -7.97 -1.14 -16.48
N ASP A 46 -8.18 0.13 -16.84
CA ASP A 46 -7.23 0.96 -17.57
C ASP A 46 -6.30 1.74 -16.63
N MET A 47 -6.45 1.59 -15.30
CA MET A 47 -5.55 2.19 -14.33
C MET A 47 -4.13 1.65 -14.51
N LEU A 48 -3.17 2.57 -14.67
CA LEU A 48 -1.77 2.21 -14.70
C LEU A 48 -1.35 1.65 -13.34
N THR A 49 -0.99 0.38 -13.35
CA THR A 49 -0.42 -0.34 -12.21
C THR A 49 0.85 -1.06 -12.64
N GLY A 50 1.77 -1.24 -11.71
CA GLY A 50 2.99 -2.01 -11.94
C GLY A 50 3.36 -2.77 -10.67
N GLU A 51 3.57 -4.06 -10.81
CA GLU A 51 4.16 -4.90 -9.75
C GLU A 51 5.54 -5.38 -10.22
N HIS A 52 6.52 -5.36 -9.34
CA HIS A 52 7.82 -5.96 -9.61
C HIS A 52 8.50 -6.47 -8.34
N ASP A 53 9.38 -7.44 -8.55
CA ASP A 53 10.27 -7.95 -7.51
C ASP A 53 11.67 -7.36 -7.70
N GLY A 54 12.39 -7.20 -6.59
CA GLY A 54 13.75 -6.68 -6.62
C GLY A 54 14.57 -7.10 -5.41
N THR A 55 15.78 -6.57 -5.34
CA THR A 55 16.68 -6.74 -4.20
C THR A 55 17.27 -5.38 -3.87
N THR A 56 17.20 -4.99 -2.61
CA THR A 56 17.78 -3.74 -2.12
C THR A 56 19.31 -3.80 -2.13
N ASP A 57 19.96 -2.65 -1.97
CA ASP A 57 21.42 -2.55 -1.98
C ASP A 57 22.10 -3.35 -0.84
N ASP A 58 21.38 -3.59 0.27
CA ASP A 58 21.82 -4.44 1.38
C ASP A 58 21.50 -5.93 1.18
N GLY A 59 20.97 -6.32 0.02
CA GLY A 59 20.73 -7.71 -0.36
C GLY A 59 19.36 -8.27 0.05
N ARG A 60 18.47 -7.44 0.58
CA ARG A 60 17.14 -7.90 1.02
C ARG A 60 16.17 -7.99 -0.18
N PRO A 61 15.56 -9.14 -0.45
CA PRO A 61 14.54 -9.26 -1.47
C PRO A 61 13.27 -8.49 -1.08
N TYR A 62 12.64 -7.86 -2.05
CA TYR A 62 11.38 -7.14 -1.87
C TYR A 62 10.44 -7.36 -3.05
N ARG A 63 9.16 -7.11 -2.81
CA ARG A 63 8.12 -6.96 -3.82
C ARG A 63 7.54 -5.56 -3.70
N GLN A 64 7.36 -4.88 -4.82
CA GLN A 64 6.77 -3.54 -4.85
C GLN A 64 5.56 -3.51 -5.78
N MET A 65 4.54 -2.74 -5.39
CA MET A 65 3.44 -2.33 -6.25
C MET A 65 3.37 -0.81 -6.34
N ASN A 66 3.11 -0.29 -7.54
CA ASN A 66 2.77 1.10 -7.80
C ASN A 66 1.41 1.19 -8.49
N ALA A 67 0.63 2.20 -8.16
CA ALA A 67 -0.64 2.52 -8.81
C ALA A 67 -0.77 4.04 -9.02
N TYR A 68 -1.34 4.41 -10.17
CA TYR A 68 -1.46 5.81 -10.59
C TYR A 68 -2.92 6.20 -10.87
N PRO A 69 -3.83 6.17 -9.86
CA PRO A 69 -5.21 6.53 -10.08
C PRO A 69 -5.39 8.06 -10.16
N THR A 70 -6.47 8.47 -10.84
CA THR A 70 -6.99 9.84 -10.75
C THR A 70 -8.29 9.83 -9.95
N TRP A 71 -8.40 10.69 -8.95
CA TRP A 71 -9.60 10.77 -8.11
C TRP A 71 -9.98 12.22 -7.83
N HIS A 72 -11.20 12.61 -8.18
CA HIS A 72 -11.71 13.97 -7.99
C HIS A 72 -10.79 15.09 -8.53
N GLY A 73 -10.11 14.85 -9.65
CA GLY A 73 -9.19 15.83 -10.28
C GLY A 73 -7.78 15.87 -9.70
N TRP A 74 -7.46 14.98 -8.75
CA TRP A 74 -6.11 14.80 -8.21
C TRP A 74 -5.45 13.57 -8.81
N GLU A 75 -4.16 13.70 -9.12
CA GLU A 75 -3.31 12.59 -9.53
C GLU A 75 -2.65 11.94 -8.31
N PHE A 76 -2.77 10.63 -8.18
CA PHE A 76 -2.16 9.89 -7.07
C PHE A 76 -0.99 9.05 -7.56
N TYR A 77 0.08 9.04 -6.76
CA TYR A 77 1.23 8.16 -6.86
C TYR A 77 1.20 7.25 -5.64
N ALA A 78 0.47 6.13 -5.73
CA ALA A 78 0.34 5.17 -4.65
C ALA A 78 1.41 4.08 -4.76
N SER A 79 2.10 3.78 -3.66
CA SER A 79 3.13 2.74 -3.63
C SER A 79 3.07 1.88 -2.37
N ALA A 80 3.51 0.62 -2.48
CA ALA A 80 3.71 -0.28 -1.36
C ALA A 80 4.92 -1.17 -1.63
N THR A 81 5.78 -1.36 -0.62
CA THR A 81 6.96 -2.23 -0.71
C THR A 81 6.95 -3.22 0.44
N GLU A 82 6.93 -4.52 0.12
CA GLU A 82 6.97 -5.62 1.08
C GLU A 82 8.33 -6.32 1.02
N TYR A 83 8.98 -6.49 2.17
CA TYR A 83 10.23 -7.27 2.26
C TYR A 83 9.90 -8.75 2.42
N THR A 84 10.44 -9.58 1.51
CA THR A 84 10.11 -11.02 1.45
C THR A 84 11.10 -11.90 2.21
N ASP A 85 12.07 -11.29 2.89
CA ASP A 85 13.05 -11.96 3.75
C ASP A 85 12.62 -12.08 5.21
N ALA A 86 11.44 -11.58 5.57
CA ALA A 86 10.92 -11.69 6.91
C ALA A 86 10.76 -13.18 7.28
N PRO A 87 11.37 -13.66 8.38
CA PRO A 87 11.15 -15.02 8.85
C PRO A 87 9.66 -15.19 9.19
N ALA A 88 9.08 -16.31 8.77
CA ALA A 88 7.73 -16.65 9.18
C ALA A 88 7.63 -16.63 10.71
N LEU A 89 6.53 -16.06 11.24
CA LEU A 89 6.22 -16.15 12.66
C LEU A 89 6.22 -17.62 13.07
N ASP A 90 6.84 -17.94 14.20
CA ASP A 90 6.73 -19.29 14.74
C ASP A 90 5.25 -19.58 15.05
N ALA A 91 4.85 -20.84 14.90
CA ALA A 91 3.45 -21.25 15.01
C ALA A 91 2.81 -20.79 16.34
N SER A 92 3.58 -20.79 17.44
CA SER A 92 3.05 -20.38 18.75
C SER A 92 2.75 -18.89 18.83
N THR A 93 3.56 -18.06 18.17
CA THR A 93 3.31 -16.62 18.09
C THR A 93 2.14 -16.32 17.15
N ALA A 94 2.08 -17.00 16.00
CA ALA A 94 0.96 -16.87 15.06
C ALA A 94 -0.39 -17.24 15.72
N ASP A 95 -0.44 -18.36 16.46
CA ASP A 95 -1.64 -18.82 17.15
C ASP A 95 -2.13 -17.82 18.21
N ARG A 96 -1.20 -17.20 18.94
CA ARG A 96 -1.54 -16.18 19.96
C ARG A 96 -2.10 -14.90 19.34
N LEU A 97 -1.54 -14.46 18.21
CA LEU A 97 -2.03 -13.29 17.49
C LEU A 97 -3.42 -13.56 16.87
N ALA A 98 -3.63 -14.76 16.30
CA ALA A 98 -4.93 -15.16 15.78
C ALA A 98 -6.00 -15.21 16.88
N ALA A 99 -5.66 -15.73 18.06
CA ALA A 99 -6.57 -15.74 19.21
C ALA A 99 -6.92 -14.33 19.72
N LEU A 100 -5.97 -13.38 19.64
CA LEU A 100 -6.21 -11.98 20.02
C LEU A 100 -7.11 -11.24 19.02
N ALA A 101 -6.97 -11.52 17.72
CA ALA A 101 -7.75 -10.84 16.67
C ALA A 101 -9.23 -11.25 16.64
N VAL A 102 -9.60 -12.36 17.28
CA VAL A 102 -10.98 -12.88 17.35
C VAL A 102 -11.68 -12.50 18.69
N ALA A 103 -10.96 -11.86 19.61
CA ALA A 103 -11.43 -11.48 20.95
C ALA A 103 -12.16 -10.13 20.99
#